data_AF-A0A1W6WXF0-F1
#
_entry.id   AF-A0A1W6WXF0-F1
#
_cell.length_a   1.000
_cell.length_b   1.000
_cell.length_c   1.000
_cell.angle_alpha   90.00
_cell.angle_beta   90.00
_cell.angle_gamma   90.00
#
_symmetry.space_group_name_H-M   'P 1'
#
loop_
_entity.id
_entity.type
_entity.pdbx_description
1 polymer ?
#
loop_
_entity_poly.entity_id
_entity_poly.type
_entity_poly.pdbx_seq_one_letter_code
_entity_poly.pdbx_strand_id
1 'polypeptide(L)' 'MNKTELTKVIAEKTELTQKEAVAATQAVLDTIINALANKEKVQILGFSTFEGCE' A
#
# COMPACT_ATOMS: atom_id res chain seq x y z
N MET A 1 11.66 4.31 7.57
CA MET A 1 10.47 4.37 6.69
C MET A 1 9.21 4.35 7.52
N ASN A 2 8.84 5.51 8.04
CA ASN A 2 7.48 5.74 8.54
C ASN A 2 6.56 6.13 7.37
N LYS A 3 5.24 6.13 7.56
CA LYS A 3 4.24 6.47 6.53
C LYS A 3 4.58 7.74 5.73
N THR A 4 5.06 8.78 6.42
CA THR A 4 5.47 10.05 5.80
C THR A 4 6.67 9.91 4.88
N GLU A 5 7.69 9.13 5.26
CA GLU A 5 8.85 8.88 4.41
C GLU A 5 8.48 8.01 3.22
N LEU A 6 7.64 7.00 3.43
CA LEU A 6 7.19 6.08 2.38
C LEU A 6 6.41 6.83 1.30
N THR A 7 5.57 7.78 1.72
CA THR A 7 4.82 8.64 0.80
C THR A 7 5.70 9.58 -0.01
N LYS A 8 6.75 10.15 0.61
CA LYS A 8 7.71 11.00 -0.10
C LYS A 8 8.48 10.20 -1.16
N VAL A 9 8.97 9.02 -0.80
CA VAL A 9 9.69 8.14 -1.74
C VAL A 9 8.79 7.69 -2.89
N ILE A 10 7.50 7.43 -2.63
CA ILE A 10 6.51 7.14 -3.68
C ILE A 10 6.34 8.36 -4.57
N ALA A 11 6.05 9.54 -4.02
CA ALA A 11 5.88 10.77 -4.79
C ALA A 11 7.09 11.06 -5.70
N GLU A 12 8.31 10.90 -5.18
CA GLU A 12 9.55 11.11 -5.95
C GLU A 12 9.75 10.06 -7.05
N LYS A 13 9.39 8.79 -6.79
CA LYS A 13 9.54 7.70 -7.78
C LYS A 13 8.43 7.66 -8.83
N THR A 14 7.24 8.16 -8.51
CA THR A 14 6.07 8.13 -9.40
C THR A 14 5.77 9.49 -10.03
N GLU A 15 6.58 10.51 -9.71
CA GLU A 15 6.37 11.91 -10.14
C GLU A 15 4.98 12.46 -9.76
N LEU A 16 4.37 11.90 -8.71
CA LEU A 16 3.08 12.32 -8.20
C LEU A 16 3.23 13.48 -7.21
N THR A 17 2.18 14.28 -7.07
CA THR A 17 2.14 15.29 -6.01
C THR A 17 2.09 14.61 -4.63
N GLN A 18 2.55 15.30 -3.58
CA GLN A 18 2.48 14.75 -2.21
C GLN A 18 1.06 14.31 -1.83
N LYS A 19 0.01 15.05 -2.26
CA LYS A 19 -1.38 14.68 -1.98
C LYS A 19 -1.78 13.38 -2.67
N GLU A 20 -1.43 13.24 -3.94
CA GLU A 20 -1.70 12.05 -4.75
C GLU A 20 -0.97 10.83 -4.17
N ALA A 21 0.29 10.99 -3.77
CA ALA A 21 1.07 9.92 -3.16
C ALA A 21 0.49 9.49 -1.80
N VAL A 22 0.01 10.45 -0.97
CA VAL A 22 -0.67 10.13 0.30
C VAL A 22 -1.93 9.31 0.03
N ALA A 23 -2.76 9.78 -0.91
CA ALA A 23 -4.00 9.11 -1.29
C ALA A 23 -3.75 7.71 -1.84
N ALA A 24 -2.79 7.55 -2.75
CA ALA A 24 -2.42 6.26 -3.33
C ALA A 24 -1.90 5.28 -2.27
N THR A 25 -1.00 5.72 -1.40
CA THR A 25 -0.47 4.88 -0.31
C THR A 25 -1.59 4.44 0.64
N GLN A 26 -2.50 5.36 0.97
CA GLN A 26 -3.64 5.05 1.83
C GLN A 26 -4.60 4.06 1.18
N ALA A 27 -4.92 4.24 -0.10
CA ALA A 27 -5.83 3.37 -0.85
C ALA A 27 -5.28 1.94 -0.99
N VAL A 28 -3.98 1.79 -1.25
CA VAL A 28 -3.32 0.48 -1.31
C VAL A 28 -3.42 -0.23 0.04
N LEU A 29 -3.07 0.46 1.13
CA LEU A 29 -3.15 -0.13 2.47
C LEU A 29 -4.58 -0.52 2.83
N ASP A 30 -5.56 0.35 2.54
CA ASP A 30 -6.97 0.09 2.83
C ASP A 30 -7.51 -1.12 2.05
N THR A 31 -7.16 -1.20 0.76
CA THR A 31 -7.54 -2.32 -0.11
C THR A 31 -6.94 -3.63 0.40
N ILE A 32 -5.67 -3.63 0.81
CA ILE A 32 -5.02 -4.81 1.39
C ILE A 32 -5.71 -5.21 2.69
N ILE A 33 -5.96 -4.26 3.60
CA ILE A 33 -6.63 -4.53 4.88
C ILE A 33 -8.03 -5.11 4.64
N ASN A 34 -8.80 -4.54 3.71
CA ASN A 34 -10.14 -4.99 3.39
C ASN A 34 -10.12 -6.41 2.78
N ALA A 35 -9.22 -6.67 1.83
CA ALA A 35 -9.06 -7.99 1.25
C ALA A 35 -8.69 -9.04 2.32
N LEU A 36 -7.73 -8.72 3.19
CA LEU A 36 -7.35 -9.62 4.29
C LEU A 36 -8.50 -9.85 5.28
N ALA A 37 -9.31 -8.82 5.56
CA ALA A 37 -10.50 -8.95 6.41
C ALA A 37 -11.58 -9.85 5.78
N ASN A 38 -11.69 -9.87 4.44
CA ASN A 38 -12.53 -10.79 3.69
C ASN A 38 -11.91 -12.18 3.51
N LYS A 39 -10.77 -12.45 4.16
CA LYS A 39 -9.96 -13.67 3.99
C LYS A 39 -9.49 -13.89 2.56
N GLU A 40 -9.38 -12.82 1.80
CA GLU A 40 -8.83 -12.85 0.45
C GLU A 40 -7.31 -12.77 0.49
N LYS A 41 -6.68 -13.56 -0.37
CA LYS A 41 -5.23 -13.61 -0.50
C LYS A 41 -4.75 -12.51 -1.43
N VAL A 42 -3.95 -11.58 -0.93
CA VAL A 42 -3.36 -10.51 -1.75
C VAL A 42 -1.93 -10.88 -2.12
N GLN A 43 -1.68 -11.08 -3.41
CA GLN A 43 -0.35 -11.34 -3.95
C GLN A 43 0.17 -10.13 -4.73
N ILE A 44 1.31 -9.58 -4.30
CA ILE A 44 2.03 -8.54 -5.03
C ILE A 44 3.33 -9.13 -5.56
N LEU A 45 3.37 -9.36 -6.88
CA LEU A 45 4.55 -9.88 -7.58
C LEU A 45 5.77 -9.00 -7.33
N GLY A 46 6.88 -9.61 -6.90
CA GLY A 46 8.12 -8.90 -6.58
C GLY A 46 8.15 -8.22 -5.20
N PHE A 47 7.10 -8.38 -4.38
CA PHE A 47 7.06 -7.86 -3.02
C PHE A 47 6.86 -9.00 -2.01
N SER A 48 5.62 -9.46 -1.82
CA SER A 48 5.28 -10.61 -0.98
C SER A 48 3.81 -10.99 -1.16
N THR A 49 3.43 -12.10 -0.53
CA THR A 49 2.04 -12.48 -0.32
C THR A 49 1.59 -11.99 1.05
N PHE A 50 0.42 -11.37 1.12
CA PHE A 50 -0.27 -11.06 2.38
C PHE A 50 -1.42 -12.05 2.55
N GLU A 51 -1.42 -12.75 3.68
CA GLU A 51 -2.50 -13.66 4.11
C GLU A 51 -2.98 -13.23 5.49
N GLY A 52 -4.31 -13.18 5.66
CA GLY A 52 -4.92 -12.91 6.96
C GLY A 52 -4.68 -14.13 7.83
N CYS A 53 -3.89 -14.00 8.89
CA CYS A 53 -3.62 -15.10 9.80
C CYS A 53 -4.93 -15.50 10.50
N GLU A 54 -5.26 -16.79 10.43
CA GLU A 54 -6.33 -17.40 11.23
C GLU A 54 -5.97 -17.45 12.71
#